data_AF-A0A1G6GSL6-F1
#
_entry.id   AF-A0A1G6GSL6-F1
#
_cell.length_a   1.000
_cell.length_b   1.000
_cell.length_c   1.000
_cell.angle_alpha   90.00
_cell.angle_beta   90.00
_cell.angle_gamma   90.00
#
_symmetry.space_group_name_H-M   'P 1'
#
loop_
_entity.id
_entity.type
_entity.pdbx_description
1 polymer ?
#
loop_
_entity_poly.entity_id
_entity_poly.type
_entity_poly.pdbx_seq_one_letter_code
_entity_poly.pdbx_strand_id
1 'polypeptide(L)' 'MSTKKGLTYKEAVAEIEEIMVKLEGDDLDVDELSKDVSRAAFLIKYCKDKLRNTEEEVNKIIESLDDDK' A
#
# COMPACT_ATOMS: atom_id res chain seq x y z
N MET A 1 -5.95 -6.61 -22.72
CA MET A 1 -5.13 -7.50 -21.88
C MET A 1 -5.59 -7.32 -20.45
N SER A 2 -6.32 -8.28 -19.88
CA SER A 2 -6.97 -8.11 -18.57
C SER A 2 -6.33 -9.04 -17.56
N THR A 3 -5.11 -8.69 -17.13
CA THR A 3 -4.51 -9.31 -15.96
C THR A 3 -5.23 -8.77 -14.74
N LYS A 4 -6.16 -9.56 -14.18
CA LYS A 4 -6.57 -9.47 -12.77
C LYS A 4 -5.34 -9.80 -11.91
N LYS A 5 -4.41 -8.85 -11.80
CA LYS A 5 -3.31 -8.91 -10.85
C LYS A 5 -3.77 -8.14 -9.62
N GLY A 6 -3.68 -8.78 -8.46
CA GLY A 6 -3.97 -8.10 -7.19
C GLY A 6 -3.21 -6.79 -7.09
N LEU A 7 -3.80 -5.83 -6.37
CA LEU A 7 -3.29 -4.48 -6.16
C LEU A 7 -1.77 -4.50 -5.93
N THR A 8 -0.99 -3.90 -6.82
CA THR A 8 0.47 -3.81 -6.62
C THR A 8 0.79 -2.74 -5.58
N TYR A 9 2.01 -2.76 -5.04
CA TYR A 9 2.45 -1.70 -4.11
C TYR A 9 2.38 -0.32 -4.77
N LYS A 10 2.81 -0.23 -6.03
CA LYS A 10 2.78 1.01 -6.81
C LYS A 10 1.36 1.51 -7.06
N GLU A 11 0.44 0.62 -7.40
CA GLU A 11 -0.97 0.98 -7.57
C GLU A 11 -1.60 1.44 -6.25
N ALA A 12 -1.29 0.76 -5.14
CA ALA A 12 -1.78 1.16 -3.82
C ALA A 12 -1.31 2.58 -3.44
N VAL A 13 -0.05 2.90 -3.73
CA VAL A 13 0.52 4.23 -3.48
C VAL A 13 -0.10 5.28 -4.41
N ALA A 14 -0.25 4.98 -5.70
CA ALA A 14 -0.90 5.89 -6.65
C ALA A 14 -2.36 6.20 -6.25
N GLU A 15 -3.09 5.19 -5.75
CA GLU A 15 -4.47 5.38 -5.27
C GLU A 15 -4.51 6.24 -3.99
N ILE A 16 -3.52 6.12 -3.09
CA ILE A 16 -3.40 7.02 -1.93
C ILE A 16 -3.15 8.47 -2.37
N GLU A 17 -2.28 8.68 -3.38
CA GLU A 17 -2.01 10.01 -3.93
C GLU A 17 -3.27 10.61 -4.58
N GLU A 18 -4.01 9.83 -5.36
CA GLU A 18 -5.30 10.27 -5.92
C GLU A 18 -6.31 10.65 -4.84
N ILE A 19 -6.38 9.87 -3.76
CA ILE A 19 -7.22 10.19 -2.60
C ILE A 19 -6.76 11.52 -1.99
N MET A 20 -5.46 11.74 -1.80
CA MET A 20 -4.97 13.04 -1.28
C MET A 20 -5.37 14.21 -2.17
N VAL A 21 -5.22 14.09 -3.48
CA VAL A 21 -5.62 15.14 -4.43
C VAL A 21 -7.13 15.44 -4.33
N LYS A 22 -7.97 14.41 -4.16
CA LYS A 22 -9.41 14.61 -3.93
C LYS A 22 -9.68 15.31 -2.61
N LEU A 23 -9.00 14.90 -1.53
CA LEU A 23 -9.10 15.47 -0.19
C LEU A 23 -8.58 16.91 -0.07
N GLU A 24 -7.85 17.40 -1.07
CA GLU A 24 -7.42 18.80 -1.18
C GLU A 24 -8.34 19.63 -2.09
N GLY A 25 -9.34 19.01 -2.72
CA GLY A 25 -10.31 19.67 -3.59
C GLY A 25 -11.33 20.53 -2.84
N ASP A 26 -11.87 21.54 -3.51
CA ASP A 26 -12.78 22.55 -2.93
C ASP A 26 -14.21 22.01 -2.64
N ASP A 27 -14.59 20.87 -3.21
CA ASP A 27 -15.97 20.34 -3.17
C ASP A 27 -16.04 19.00 -2.38
N LEU A 28 -15.44 18.98 -1.19
CA LEU A 28 -15.43 17.78 -0.35
C LEU A 28 -16.67 17.67 0.52
N ASP A 29 -17.52 16.70 0.20
CA ASP A 29 -18.59 16.24 1.08
C ASP A 29 -18.01 15.43 2.25
N VAL A 30 -18.46 15.70 3.47
CA VAL A 30 -18.00 15.01 4.69
C VAL A 30 -18.26 13.50 4.65
N ASP A 31 -19.31 13.05 3.95
CA ASP A 31 -19.62 11.64 3.76
C ASP A 31 -18.65 10.97 2.77
N GLU A 32 -18.11 11.72 1.80
CA GLU A 32 -17.07 11.24 0.89
C GLU A 32 -15.70 11.23 1.55
N LEU A 33 -15.40 12.24 2.37
CA LEU A 33 -14.18 12.32 3.17
C LEU A 33 -13.98 11.06 4.02
N SER A 34 -15.04 10.59 4.68
CA SER A 34 -14.98 9.38 5.52
C SER A 34 -14.64 8.12 4.72
N LYS A 35 -15.17 7.99 3.50
CA LYS A 35 -14.91 6.85 2.60
C LYS A 35 -13.48 6.88 2.08
N ASP A 36 -13.03 8.04 1.64
CA ASP A 36 -11.69 8.25 1.09
C ASP A 36 -10.61 8.00 2.15
N VAL A 37 -10.80 8.52 3.36
CA VAL A 37 -9.89 8.25 4.49
C VAL A 37 -9.89 6.77 4.88
N SER A 38 -11.06 6.13 4.92
CA SER A 38 -11.15 4.68 5.20
C SER A 38 -10.43 3.85 4.14
N ARG A 39 -10.52 4.26 2.87
CA ARG A 39 -9.83 3.62 1.75
C ARG A 39 -8.33 3.82 1.85
N ALA A 40 -7.85 5.03 2.09
CA ALA A 40 -6.44 5.33 2.30
C ALA A 40 -5.86 4.51 3.47
N ALA A 41 -6.58 4.40 4.59
CA ALA A 41 -6.15 3.59 5.73
C ALA A 41 -5.99 2.10 5.37
N PHE A 42 -6.91 1.56 4.56
CA PHE A 42 -6.80 0.19 4.05
C PHE A 42 -5.56 0.01 3.16
N LEU A 43 -5.31 0.94 2.24
CA LEU A 43 -4.16 0.91 1.33
C LEU A 43 -2.82 1.03 2.07
N ILE A 44 -2.76 1.89 3.09
CA ILE A 44 -1.59 2.03 3.96
C ILE A 44 -1.31 0.72 4.70
N LYS A 45 -2.34 0.08 5.25
CA LYS A 45 -2.20 -1.23 5.92
C LYS A 45 -1.67 -2.28 4.95
N TYR A 46 -2.24 -2.34 3.75
CA TYR A 46 -1.78 -3.24 2.69
C TYR A 46 -0.30 -3.02 2.34
N CYS A 47 0.12 -1.76 2.18
CA CYS A 47 1.51 -1.41 1.90
C CYS A 47 2.45 -1.85 3.03
N LYS A 48 2.03 -1.65 4.29
CA LYS A 48 2.80 -2.03 5.47
C LYS A 48 2.97 -3.54 5.59
N ASP A 49 1.90 -4.31 5.38
CA ASP A 49 1.96 -5.77 5.39
C ASP A 49 2.90 -6.31 4.30
N LYS A 50 2.86 -5.70 3.12
CA LYS A 50 3.73 -6.10 2.00
C LYS A 50 5.20 -5.80 2.26
N LEU A 51 5.50 -4.64 2.83
CA LEU A 51 6.86 -4.28 3.25
C LEU A 51 7.36 -5.24 4.32
N ARG A 52 6.54 -5.54 5.33
CA ARG A 52 6.91 -6.47 6.40
C ARG A 52 7.20 -7.87 5.88
N ASN A 53 6.35 -8.41 5.01
CA ASN A 53 6.62 -9.71 4.37
C ASN A 53 7.93 -9.68 3.57
N THR A 54 8.17 -8.60 2.83
CA THR A 54 9.41 -8.45 2.02
C THR A 54 10.63 -8.38 2.94
N GLU A 55 10.55 -7.65 4.05
CA GLU A 55 11.62 -7.56 5.06
C GLU A 55 11.90 -8.93 5.70
N GLU A 56 10.87 -9.69 6.05
CA GLU A 56 11.03 -11.06 6.60
C GLU A 56 11.68 -12.00 5.58
N GLU A 57 11.31 -11.94 4.30
CA GLU A 57 11.95 -12.73 3.25
C GLU A 57 13.43 -12.34 3.05
N VAL A 58 13.72 -11.03 3.02
CA VAL A 58 15.10 -10.53 2.89
C VAL A 58 15.95 -10.97 4.08
N ASN A 59 15.43 -10.84 5.31
CA ASN A 59 16.14 -11.28 6.51
C ASN A 59 16.44 -12.78 6.48
N LYS A 60 15.48 -13.63 6.09
CA LYS A 60 15.71 -15.08 5.95
C LYS A 60 16.82 -15.41 4.95
N ILE A 61 16.87 -14.68 3.82
CA ILE A 61 17.92 -14.87 2.82
C ILE A 61 19.27 -14.47 3.40
N ILE A 62 19.35 -13.35 4.12
CA ILE A 62 20.58 -12.89 4.78
C ILE A 62 21.04 -13.90 5.84
N GLU A 63 20.15 -14.39 6.70
CA GLU A 63 20.46 -15.42 7.70
C GLU A 63 20.99 -16.70 7.03
N SER A 64 20.37 -17.13 5.93
CA SER A 64 20.82 -18.31 5.17
C SER A 64 22.22 -18.13 4.56
N LEU A 65 22.61 -16.91 4.20
CA LEU A 65 23.93 -16.59 3.66
C LEU A 65 25.02 -16.49 4.75
N ASP A 66 24.65 -16.18 6.00
CA ASP A 66 25.58 -16.09 7.13
C ASP A 66 25.86 -17.48 7.75
N ASP A 67 24.92 -18.43 7.64
CA ASP A 67 25.06 -19.82 8.12
C ASP A 67 26.03 -20.68 7.27
N ASP A 68 26.40 -20.23 6.06
CA ASP A 68 27.40 -20.87 5.18
C ASP A 68 28.88 -20.57 5.55
N LYS A 69 29.15 -20.13 6.80
CA LYS A 69 30.51 -19.88 7.32
C LYS A 69 31.05 -20.96 8.25
#